data_AF-H3NX98-F1
#
_entry.id   AF-H3NX98-F1
#
_cell.length_a   1.000
_cell.length_b   1.000
_cell.length_c   1.000
_cell.angle_alpha   90.00
_cell.angle_beta   90.00
_cell.angle_gamma   90.00
#
_symmetry.space_group_name_H-M   'P 1'
#
loop_
_entity.id
_entity.type
_entity.pdbx_description
1 polymer ?
#
loop_
_entity_poly.entity_id
_entity_poly.type
_entity_poly.pdbx_seq_one_letter_code
_entity_poly.pdbx_strand_id
1 'polypeptide(L)'
;MGQLKRLATILGYVLGTALLLGTTGFIIGFFGPILIGVLAGSQANLGPLWGIFFLGPVGVLLGAVTGLILGLKKTRNKPERLL
;
A
#
# COMPACT_ATOMS: atom_id res chain seq x y z
N MET A 1 10.23 -25.03 11.33
CA MET A 1 10.65 -24.10 10.25
C MET A 1 9.53 -23.73 9.25
N GLY A 2 8.52 -24.58 8.99
CA GLY A 2 7.45 -24.29 8.01
C GLY A 2 6.57 -23.08 8.34
N GLN A 3 6.17 -22.91 9.61
CA GLN A 3 5.33 -21.78 10.02
C GLN A 3 6.04 -20.42 9.89
N LEU A 4 7.33 -20.35 10.27
CA LEU A 4 8.13 -19.14 10.14
C LEU A 4 8.25 -18.69 8.67
N LYS A 5 8.43 -19.63 7.73
CA LYS A 5 8.45 -19.34 6.29
C LYS A 5 7.11 -18.83 5.77
N ARG A 6 5.99 -19.35 6.28
CA ARG A 6 4.64 -18.88 5.94
C ARG A 6 4.43 -17.45 6.45
N LEU A 7 4.77 -17.18 7.71
CA LEU A 7 4.68 -15.85 8.29
C LEU A 7 5.53 -14.83 7.53
N ALA A 8 6.79 -15.17 7.25
CA ALA A 8 7.68 -14.31 6.46
C ALA A 8 7.13 -14.01 5.05
N THR A 9 6.50 -15.01 4.41
CA THR A 9 5.84 -14.80 3.11
C THR A 9 4.68 -13.80 3.23
N ILE A 10 3.79 -13.99 4.21
CA ILE A 10 2.65 -13.09 4.43
C ILE A 10 3.12 -11.67 4.74
N LEU A 11 4.08 -11.52 5.66
CA LEU A 11 4.65 -10.22 6.00
C LEU A 11 5.30 -9.53 4.80
N GLY A 12 6.01 -10.29 3.95
CA GLY A 12 6.59 -9.76 2.71
C GLY A 12 5.52 -9.18 1.78
N TYR A 13 4.39 -9.88 1.60
CA TYR A 13 3.28 -9.36 0.81
C TYR A 13 2.64 -8.12 1.45
N VAL A 14 2.38 -8.15 2.77
CA VAL A 14 1.81 -7.02 3.52
C VAL A 14 2.67 -5.78 3.37
N LEU A 15 3.96 -5.87 3.68
CA LEU A 15 4.89 -4.74 3.61
C LEU A 15 5.06 -4.24 2.18
N GLY A 16 5.24 -5.13 1.21
CA GLY A 16 5.44 -4.76 -0.19
C GLY A 16 4.23 -4.00 -0.77
N THR A 17 3.02 -4.51 -0.54
CA THR A 17 1.80 -3.86 -1.05
C THR A 17 1.43 -2.61 -0.26
N ALA A 18 1.66 -2.57 1.06
CA ALA A 18 1.48 -1.38 1.89
C ALA A 18 2.38 -0.23 1.44
N LEU A 19 3.67 -0.51 1.18
CA LEU A 19 4.59 0.50 0.67
C LEU A 19 4.23 0.95 -0.74
N LEU A 20 3.85 0.01 -1.62
CA LEU A 20 3.49 0.33 -3.00
C LEU A 20 2.24 1.22 -3.07
N LEU A 21 1.15 0.81 -2.43
CA LEU A 21 -0.11 1.57 -2.45
C LEU A 21 -0.02 2.83 -1.59
N GLY A 22 0.69 2.78 -0.46
CA GLY A 22 0.95 3.95 0.39
C GLY A 22 1.74 5.03 -0.32
N THR A 23 2.84 4.67 -0.99
CA THR A 23 3.65 5.62 -1.78
C THR A 23 2.85 6.18 -2.95
N THR A 24 2.08 5.33 -3.63
CA THR A 24 1.22 5.77 -4.74
C THR A 24 0.16 6.75 -4.25
N GLY A 25 -0.55 6.42 -3.16
CA GLY A 25 -1.53 7.30 -2.54
C GLY A 25 -0.93 8.61 -2.04
N PHE A 26 0.27 8.55 -1.44
CA PHE A 26 1.01 9.73 -1.03
C PHE A 26 1.34 10.63 -2.23
N ILE A 27 1.91 10.09 -3.31
CA ILE A 27 2.24 10.87 -4.51
C ILE A 27 0.99 11.51 -5.10
N ILE A 28 -0.09 10.74 -5.26
CA ILE A 28 -1.35 11.26 -5.80
C ILE A 28 -1.94 12.34 -4.89
N GLY A 29 -1.97 12.12 -3.58
CA GLY A 29 -2.52 13.09 -2.63
C GLY A 29 -1.67 14.32 -2.44
N PHE A 30 -0.35 14.19 -2.56
CA PHE A 30 0.59 15.30 -2.45
C PHE A 30 0.54 16.18 -3.69
N PHE A 31 0.77 15.58 -4.86
CA PHE A 31 0.94 16.33 -6.11
C PHE A 31 -0.38 16.57 -6.86
N GLY A 32 -1.39 15.72 -6.70
CA GLY A 32 -2.68 15.86 -7.37
C GLY A 32 -3.34 17.22 -7.11
N PRO A 33 -3.58 17.62 -5.85
CA PRO A 33 -4.15 18.92 -5.53
C PRO A 33 -3.26 20.11 -5.97
N ILE A 34 -1.93 19.95 -5.95
CA ILE A 34 -1.00 20.98 -6.44
C ILE A 34 -1.18 21.19 -7.94
N LEU A 35 -1.22 20.09 -8.71
CA LEU A 35 -1.42 20.15 -10.16
C LEU A 35 -2.79 20.74 -10.51
N ILE A 36 -3.86 20.36 -9.78
CA ILE A 36 -5.18 20.96 -9.95
C ILE A 36 -5.14 22.46 -9.61
N GLY A 37 -4.42 22.86 -8.56
CA GLY A 37 -4.23 24.27 -8.21
C GLY A 37 -3.58 25.08 -9.32
N VAL A 38 -2.51 24.55 -9.92
CA VAL A 38 -1.81 25.17 -11.06
C VAL A 38 -2.70 25.24 -12.31
N LEU A 39 -3.44 24.17 -12.62
CA LEU A 39 -4.22 24.07 -13.86
C LEU A 39 -5.57 24.79 -13.79
N ALA A 40 -6.20 24.85 -12.62
CA ALA A 40 -7.55 25.39 -12.43
C ALA A 40 -7.59 26.72 -11.65
N GLY A 41 -6.44 27.30 -11.29
CA GLY A 41 -6.34 28.60 -10.61
C GLY A 41 -6.74 28.58 -9.13
N SER A 42 -6.70 27.43 -8.47
CA SER A 42 -7.02 27.31 -7.04
C SER A 42 -5.82 27.61 -6.15
N GLN A 43 -6.01 28.48 -5.16
CA GLN A 43 -4.94 29.05 -4.31
C GLN A 43 -4.56 28.16 -3.09
N ALA A 44 -5.35 27.13 -2.77
CA ALA A 44 -5.14 26.35 -1.55
C ALA A 44 -4.10 25.23 -1.77
N ASN A 45 -2.88 25.41 -1.27
CA ASN A 45 -1.80 24.40 -1.32
C ASN A 45 -1.96 23.31 -0.24
N LEU A 46 -3.10 22.62 -0.25
CA LEU A 46 -3.40 21.54 0.70
C LEU A 46 -2.84 20.18 0.26
N GLY A 47 -2.17 20.10 -0.90
CA GLY A 47 -1.59 18.87 -1.44
C GLY A 47 -0.74 18.11 -0.43
N PRO A 48 0.29 18.73 0.18
CA PRO A 48 1.12 18.05 1.17
C PRO A 48 0.34 17.43 2.33
N LEU A 49 -0.70 18.13 2.82
CA LEU A 49 -1.56 17.62 3.90
C LEU A 49 -2.40 16.42 3.44
N TRP A 50 -2.96 16.46 2.23
CA TRP A 50 -3.70 15.34 1.65
C TRP A 50 -2.83 14.11 1.45
N GLY A 51 -1.61 14.28 0.96
CA GLY A 51 -0.65 13.20 0.79
C GLY A 51 -0.26 12.55 2.12
N ILE A 52 0.11 13.35 3.13
CA ILE A 52 0.65 12.86 4.41
C ILE A 52 -0.43 12.30 5.33
N PHE A 53 -1.57 12.99 5.47
CA PHE A 53 -2.56 12.64 6.49
C PHE A 53 -3.69 11.75 5.98
N PHE A 54 -3.92 11.70 4.66
CA PHE A 54 -5.06 10.99 4.09
C PHE A 54 -4.65 9.93 3.08
N LEU A 55 -4.31 10.32 1.86
CA LEU A 55 -4.18 9.37 0.75
C LEU A 55 -2.98 8.43 0.91
N GLY A 56 -1.87 8.90 1.48
CA GLY A 56 -0.74 8.04 1.86
C GLY A 56 -1.14 6.98 2.89
N PRO A 57 -1.60 7.37 4.10
CA PRO A 57 -2.04 6.42 5.12
C PRO A 57 -3.16 5.48 4.67
N VAL A 58 -4.17 5.98 3.94
CA VAL A 58 -5.24 5.14 3.37
C VAL A 58 -4.65 4.13 2.38
N GLY A 59 -3.71 4.55 1.53
CA GLY A 59 -2.99 3.66 0.63
C GLY A 59 -2.20 2.57 1.36
N VAL A 60 -1.53 2.91 2.47
CA VAL A 60 -0.84 1.94 3.33
C VAL A 60 -1.81 0.91 3.89
N LEU A 61 -2.96 1.35 4.41
CA LEU A 61 -3.97 0.46 4.98
C LEU A 61 -4.56 -0.47 3.93
N LEU A 62 -4.97 0.07 2.77
CA LEU A 62 -5.48 -0.73 1.65
C LEU A 62 -4.43 -1.71 1.12
N GLY A 63 -3.18 -1.28 1.06
CA GLY A 63 -2.06 -2.13 0.70
C GLY A 63 -1.85 -3.26 1.69
N ALA A 64 -1.79 -2.97 2.99
CA ALA A 64 -1.63 -3.98 4.02
C ALA A 64 -2.74 -5.05 3.97
N VAL A 65 -4.00 -4.64 3.79
CA VAL A 65 -5.14 -5.57 3.62
C VAL A 65 -4.97 -6.41 2.34
N THR A 66 -4.59 -5.79 1.22
CA THR A 66 -4.34 -6.49 -0.04
C THR A 66 -3.22 -7.52 0.10
N GLY A 67 -2.08 -7.15 0.69
CA GLY A 67 -0.96 -8.03 0.94
C GLY A 67 -1.29 -9.17 1.90
N LEU A 68 -2.13 -8.92 2.91
CA LEU A 68 -2.62 -9.96 3.81
C LEU A 68 -3.44 -11.01 3.03
N ILE A 69 -4.39 -10.57 2.22
CA ILE A 69 -5.22 -11.47 1.38
C ILE A 69 -4.34 -12.27 0.41
N LEU A 70 -3.40 -11.61 -0.28
CA LEU A 70 -2.48 -12.27 -1.21
C LEU A 70 -1.54 -13.27 -0.52
N GLY A 71 -0.99 -12.90 0.64
CA GLY A 71 -0.11 -13.73 1.44
C GLY A 71 -0.82 -14.98 1.96
N LEU A 72 -2.05 -14.84 2.45
CA LEU A 72 -2.88 -15.97 2.90
C LEU A 72 -3.23 -16.90 1.75
N LYS A 73 -3.62 -16.35 0.58
CA LYS A 73 -3.92 -17.15 -0.62
C LYS A 73 -2.69 -17.91 -1.12
N LYS A 74 -1.50 -17.28 -1.11
CA LYS A 74 -0.25 -17.90 -1.55
C LYS A 74 0.23 -18.99 -0.60
N THR A 75 0.08 -18.78 0.70
CA THR A 75 0.49 -19.78 1.72
C THR A 75 -0.46 -20.97 1.81
N ARG A 76 -1.76 -20.77 1.53
CA ARG A 76 -2.75 -21.86 1.40
C ARG A 76 -2.50 -22.74 0.17
N ASN A 77 -2.07 -22.14 -0.94
CA ASN A 77 -1.84 -22.84 -2.21
C ASN A 77 -0.43 -23.42 -2.37
N LYS A 78 0.39 -23.49 -1.32
CA LYS A 78 1.57 -24.36 -1.32
C LYS A 78 1.10 -25.75 -0.89
N PRO A 79 0.79 -26.68 -1.82
CA PRO A 79 0.76 -28.08 -1.46
C PRO A 79 2.13 -28.40 -0.88
N GLU A 80 2.16 -29.17 0.19
CA GLU A 80 3.38 -29.71 0.76
C GLU A 80 4.02 -30.57 -0.33
N ARG A 81 4.82 -29.94 -1.20
CA ARG A 81 5.56 -30.68 -2.21
C ARG A 81 6.67 -31.42 -1.47
N LEU A 82 6.38 -32.71 -1.31
CA LEU A 82 7.29 -33.85 -1.35
C LEU A 82 8.07 -34.09 -0.06
N LEU A 83 7.49 -34.95 0.79
CA LEU A 83 8.22 -36.06 1.39
C LEU A 83 8.98 -36.84 0.30
#